data_AF-A0A6P0IP31-F1
#
_entry.id   AF-A0A6P0IP31-F1
#
_cell.length_a   1.000
_cell.length_b   1.000
_cell.length_c   1.000
_cell.angle_alpha   90.00
_cell.angle_beta   90.00
_cell.angle_gamma   90.00
#
_symmetry.space_group_name_H-M   'P 1'
#
loop_
_entity.id
_entity.type
_entity.pdbx_description
1 polymer ?
#
loop_
_entity_poly.entity_id
_entity_poly.type
_entity_poly.pdbx_seq_one_letter_code
_entity_poly.pdbx_strand_id
1 'polypeptide(L)'
;YYIKPDQWQPRLEEALEAAIAPASLEVFNGELRRSQLSQRLDKPQLILTATSLLSLTYRYSAKELPAVLDDHLTELPGGEEWGI
;
A
#
# COMPACT_ATOMS: atom_id res chain seq x y z
N TYR A 1 -14.32 2.04 15.36
CA TYR A 1 -13.98 3.47 15.19
C TYR A 1 -13.98 3.76 13.70
N TYR A 2 -14.62 4.83 13.24
CA TYR A 2 -14.63 5.22 11.82
C TYR A 2 -13.51 6.24 11.59
N ILE A 3 -12.65 5.99 10.61
CA ILE A 3 -11.57 6.92 10.22
C ILE A 3 -12.10 7.72 9.04
N LYS A 4 -11.93 9.05 9.06
CA LYS A 4 -12.30 9.89 7.91
C LYS A 4 -11.18 9.88 6.85
N PRO A 5 -11.50 10.13 5.57
CA PRO A 5 -10.50 10.14 4.50
C PRO A 5 -9.24 10.99 4.79
N ASP A 6 -9.42 12.16 5.41
CA ASP A 6 -8.37 13.12 5.77
C ASP A 6 -7.54 12.72 7.01
N GLN A 7 -7.90 11.61 7.67
CA GLN A 7 -7.27 11.16 8.91
C GLN A 7 -6.31 9.97 8.71
N TRP A 8 -6.14 9.50 7.48
CA TRP A 8 -5.30 8.34 7.19
C TRP A 8 -3.81 8.64 7.16
N GLN A 9 -3.41 9.85 6.75
CA GLN A 9 -2.02 10.21 6.51
C GLN A 9 -1.07 9.78 7.65
N PRO A 10 -1.25 10.20 8.93
CA PRO A 10 -0.33 9.80 10.00
C PRO A 10 -0.34 8.29 10.26
N ARG A 11 -1.47 7.60 10.04
CA ARG A 11 -1.58 6.15 10.23
C ARG A 11 -0.83 5.39 9.14
N LEU A 12 -0.89 5.87 7.90
CA LEU A 12 -0.17 5.27 6.78
C LEU A 12 1.34 5.49 6.92
N GLU A 13 1.78 6.65 7.41
CA GLU A 13 3.19 6.92 7.71
C GLU A 13 3.72 5.96 8.78
N GLU A 14 2.99 5.79 9.88
CA GLU A 14 3.34 4.83 10.94
C GLU A 14 3.35 3.38 10.43
N ALA A 15 2.33 2.98 9.67
CA ALA A 15 2.21 1.63 9.13
C ALA A 15 3.35 1.33 8.13
N LEU A 16 3.69 2.29 7.27
CA LEU A 16 4.80 2.16 6.33
C LEU A 16 6.12 1.95 7.08
N GLU A 17 6.42 2.79 8.08
CA GLU A 17 7.65 2.65 8.86
C GLU A 17 7.75 1.31 9.61
N ALA A 18 6.62 0.80 10.11
CA ALA A 18 6.55 -0.51 10.74
C ALA A 18 6.74 -1.66 9.72
N ALA A 19 6.25 -1.51 8.50
CA ALA A 19 6.31 -2.54 7.45
C ALA A 19 7.72 -2.71 6.84
N ILE A 20 8.60 -1.70 6.90
CA ILE A 20 9.94 -1.79 6.28
C ILE A 20 10.78 -2.90 6.92
N ALA A 21 10.69 -3.09 8.25
CA ALA A 21 11.48 -4.10 8.95
C ALA A 21 11.17 -5.55 8.49
N PRO A 22 9.91 -6.03 8.53
CA PRO A 22 9.58 -7.35 8.01
C PRO A 22 9.85 -7.45 6.50
N ALA A 23 9.50 -6.43 5.71
CA ALA A 23 9.77 -6.43 4.27
C ALA A 23 11.26 -6.65 3.97
N SER A 24 12.16 -6.03 4.75
CA SER A 24 13.61 -6.18 4.57
C SER A 24 14.13 -7.60 4.75
N LEU A 25 13.38 -8.49 5.39
CA LEU A 25 13.73 -9.90 5.53
C LEU A 25 13.25 -10.76 4.35
N GLU A 26 12.24 -10.30 3.63
CA GLU A 26 11.58 -11.04 2.54
C GLU A 26 12.10 -10.61 1.17
N VAL A 27 12.24 -9.30 0.95
CA VAL A 27 12.70 -8.77 -0.33
C VAL A 27 14.19 -9.01 -0.51
N PHE A 28 14.61 -9.26 -1.75
CA PHE A 28 16.02 -9.54 -2.08
C PHE A 28 16.64 -10.63 -1.17
N ASN A 29 15.86 -11.66 -0.80
CA ASN A 29 16.29 -12.74 0.09
C ASN A 29 16.89 -12.26 1.44
N GLY A 30 16.43 -11.11 1.95
CA GLY A 30 16.91 -10.57 3.21
C GLY A 30 18.27 -9.88 3.15
N GLU A 31 18.82 -9.62 1.95
CA GLU A 31 20.14 -9.00 1.80
C GLU A 31 20.18 -7.53 2.23
N LEU A 32 19.04 -6.83 2.18
CA LEU A 32 18.94 -5.43 2.56
C LEU A 32 18.62 -5.27 4.05
N ARG A 33 19.36 -4.42 4.75
CA ARG A 33 18.95 -3.96 6.08
C ARG A 33 17.76 -3.00 5.95
N ARG A 34 16.94 -2.89 7.01
CA ARG A 34 15.84 -1.93 7.13
C ARG A 34 16.17 -0.53 6.59
N SER A 35 17.31 0.04 6.98
CA SER A 35 17.73 1.37 6.56
C SER A 35 18.05 1.47 5.06
N GLN A 36 18.66 0.43 4.48
CA GLN A 36 18.98 0.38 3.05
C GLN A 36 17.73 0.22 2.21
N LEU A 37 16.78 -0.63 2.65
CA LEU A 37 15.48 -0.74 2.00
C LEU A 37 14.72 0.58 2.07
N SER A 38 14.64 1.19 3.25
CA SER A 38 13.95 2.48 3.49
C SER A 38 14.40 3.59 2.53
N GLN A 39 15.69 3.65 2.18
CA GLN A 39 16.25 4.63 1.26
C GLN A 39 15.91 4.39 -0.22
N ARG A 40 15.51 3.16 -0.56
CA ARG A 40 15.14 2.78 -1.94
C ARG A 40 13.64 2.91 -2.21
N LEU A 41 12.82 3.04 -1.17
CA LEU A 41 11.37 3.17 -1.30
C LEU A 41 10.99 4.58 -1.72
N ASP A 42 10.13 4.68 -2.73
CA ASP A 42 9.36 5.89 -2.98
C ASP A 42 8.20 5.97 -1.97
N LYS A 43 8.51 6.44 -0.76
CA LYS A 43 7.52 6.54 0.32
C LYS A 43 6.33 7.43 -0.04
N PRO A 44 6.51 8.63 -0.65
CA PRO A 44 5.40 9.44 -1.12
C PRO A 44 4.46 8.66 -2.05
N GLN A 45 5.01 7.97 -3.06
CA GLN A 45 4.18 7.18 -3.97
C GLN A 45 3.44 6.04 -3.26
N LEU A 46 4.09 5.34 -2.33
CA LEU A 46 3.44 4.28 -1.54
C LEU A 46 2.26 4.82 -0.72
N ILE A 47 2.41 5.98 -0.08
CA ILE A 47 1.33 6.62 0.69
C ILE A 47 0.20 7.08 -0.23
N LEU A 48 0.52 7.63 -1.41
CA LEU A 48 -0.46 8.03 -2.42
C LEU A 48 -1.26 6.82 -2.94
N THR A 49 -0.59 5.71 -3.25
CA THR A 49 -1.23 4.47 -3.65
C THR A 49 -2.14 3.95 -2.54
N ALA A 50 -1.65 3.84 -1.30
CA ALA A 50 -2.44 3.36 -0.16
C ALA A 50 -3.67 4.26 0.09
N THR A 51 -3.52 5.58 0.01
CA THR A 51 -4.61 6.54 0.11
C THR A 51 -5.64 6.34 -1.00
N SER A 52 -5.19 6.12 -2.23
CA SER A 52 -6.07 5.88 -3.38
C SER A 52 -6.90 4.61 -3.21
N LEU A 53 -6.28 3.52 -2.74
CA LEU A 53 -6.97 2.26 -2.44
C LEU A 53 -7.97 2.42 -1.29
N LEU A 54 -7.59 3.08 -0.19
CA LEU A 54 -8.50 3.37 0.91
C LEU A 54 -9.68 4.22 0.47
N SER A 55 -9.47 5.15 -0.46
CA SER A 55 -10.52 6.00 -1.01
C SER A 55 -11.64 5.19 -1.67
N LEU A 56 -11.33 4.02 -2.24
CA LEU A 56 -12.33 3.12 -2.84
C LEU A 56 -13.36 2.67 -1.81
N THR A 57 -12.93 2.44 -0.56
CA THR A 57 -13.82 2.00 0.54
C THR A 57 -14.88 3.03 0.95
N TYR A 58 -14.65 4.30 0.60
CA TYR A 58 -15.62 5.39 0.82
C TYR A 58 -16.55 5.61 -0.37
N ARG A 59 -16.18 5.12 -1.56
CA ARG A 59 -16.91 5.34 -2.81
C ARG A 59 -17.78 4.15 -3.22
N TYR A 60 -17.31 2.94 -2.97
CA TYR A 60 -17.95 1.71 -3.42
C TYR A 60 -18.54 0.93 -2.25
N SER A 61 -19.65 0.24 -2.50
CA SER A 61 -20.20 -0.69 -1.51
C SER A 61 -19.29 -1.89 -1.33
N ALA A 62 -19.42 -2.60 -0.19
CA ALA A 62 -18.66 -3.82 0.06
C ALA A 62 -18.86 -4.92 -1.01
N LYS A 63 -19.98 -4.87 -1.76
CA LYS A 63 -20.26 -5.81 -2.86
C LYS A 63 -19.47 -5.48 -4.12
N GLU A 64 -19.29 -4.19 -4.42
CA GLU A 64 -18.64 -3.70 -5.64
C GLU A 64 -17.12 -3.56 -5.46
N LEU A 65 -16.68 -3.33 -4.23
CA LEU A 65 -15.29 -3.05 -3.90
C LEU A 65 -14.30 -4.10 -4.44
N PRO A 66 -14.54 -5.43 -4.36
CA PRO A 66 -13.59 -6.41 -4.88
C PRO A 66 -13.29 -6.22 -6.38
N ALA A 67 -14.33 -6.10 -7.21
CA ALA A 67 -14.14 -5.97 -8.65
C ALA A 67 -13.38 -4.68 -9.03
N VAL A 68 -13.68 -3.56 -8.37
CA VAL A 68 -12.98 -2.29 -8.64
C VAL A 68 -11.54 -2.30 -8.11
N LEU A 69 -11.32 -3.01 -7.00
CA LEU A 69 -9.99 -3.17 -6.41
C LEU A 69 -9.10 -3.98 -7.34
N ASP A 70 -9.60 -5.08 -7.91
CA ASP A 70 -8.85 -5.93 -8.84
C ASP A 70 -8.35 -5.10 -10.04
N ASP A 71 -9.22 -4.30 -10.66
CA ASP A 71 -8.84 -3.38 -11.73
C ASP A 71 -7.71 -2.43 -11.29
N HIS A 72 -7.85 -1.78 -10.14
CA HIS A 72 -6.83 -0.84 -9.64
C HIS A 72 -5.49 -1.51 -9.31
N LEU A 73 -5.51 -2.75 -8.82
CA LEU A 73 -4.29 -3.49 -8.50
C LEU A 73 -3.50 -3.84 -9.75
N THR A 74 -4.19 -4.19 -10.86
CA THR A 74 -3.52 -4.49 -12.14
C THR A 74 -2.84 -3.29 -12.78
N GLU A 75 -3.27 -2.07 -12.44
CA GLU A 75 -2.66 -0.81 -12.92
C GLU A 75 -1.40 -0.42 -12.13
N LEU A 76 -1.10 -1.08 -11.00
CA LEU A 76 0.11 -0.81 -10.22
C LEU A 76 1.35 -1.42 -10.88
N PRO A 77 2.54 -0.82 -10.70
CA PRO A 77 3.78 -1.40 -11.20
C PRO A 77 4.01 -2.81 -10.65
N GLY A 78 4.12 -3.82 -11.52
CA GLY A 78 4.26 -5.23 -11.13
C GLY A 78 2.93 -5.91 -10.76
N GLY A 79 1.81 -5.20 -10.89
CA GLY A 79 0.46 -5.70 -10.63
C GLY A 79 -0.14 -6.48 -11.80
N GLU A 80 0.55 -6.56 -12.95
CA GLU A 80 0.10 -7.31 -14.12
C GLU A 80 -0.12 -8.80 -13.80
N GLU A 81 0.67 -9.33 -12.87
CA GLU A 81 0.58 -10.71 -12.38
C GLU A 81 -0.53 -10.93 -11.32
N TRP A 82 -1.18 -9.85 -10.87
CA TRP A 82 -2.23 -9.88 -9.85
C TRP A 82 -3.64 -9.87 -10.43
N GLY A 83 -3.78 -9.74 -11.74
CA GLY A 83 -5.06 -9.93 -12.42
C GLY A 83 -5.56 -11.36 -12.21
N ILE A 84 -6.78 -11.50 -11.70
CA ILE A 84 -7.46 -12.77 -11.44
C ILE A 84 -8.20 -13.24 -12.70
#